data_AF-A0A7V9J5W3-F1
#
_entry.id   AF-A0A7V9J5W3-F1
#
_cell.length_a   1.000
_cell.length_b   1.000
_cell.length_c   1.000
_cell.angle_alpha   90.00
_cell.angle_beta   90.00
_cell.angle_gamma   90.00
#
_symmetry.space_group_name_H-M   'P 1'
#
loop_
_entity.id
_entity.type
_entity.pdbx_description
1 polymer ?
#
loop_
_entity_poly.entity_id
_entity_poly.type
_entity_poly.pdbx_seq_one_letter_code
_entity_poly.pdbx_strand_id
1 'polypeptide(L)'
;MFERLGDLEDELASVEARLAEPGVFADQEAYVVLTRRHKELEPIVAASRAYRQRKADLATAREMMGEATGDDRDVLRAEVDDAEAAMARLDAELKVLLAPKDVNDGRNVIMELRGAEGGEEANLFAKDLFEMYQAYVARQGWKLEVLNCESSDMGGFNEMTFVVRSPDAWSHLKHEGGPHRVQRVPVTESQGRVHTSSATVTVLPEAAEVDVRIDPGDLQIDVYRSSGPGGQSVNTTDSAVRITHRPTGIVVAMQDQKSQIQNRAKALVVLRSRVLKAEQDRQSAELSEQRRGQVGSGG
;
A
#
# COMPACT_ATOMS: atom_id res chain seq x y z
N MET A 1 -9.95 4.54 -24.82
CA MET A 1 -8.63 5.03 -24.37
C MET A 1 -8.55 6.54 -24.52
N PHE A 2 -8.72 7.10 -25.73
CA PHE A 2 -8.63 8.54 -25.96
C PHE A 2 -9.71 9.40 -25.29
N GLU A 3 -10.96 8.92 -25.17
CA GLU A 3 -12.01 9.66 -24.43
C GLU A 3 -11.66 9.81 -22.94
N ARG A 4 -11.18 8.72 -22.30
CA ARG A 4 -10.67 8.77 -20.91
C ARG A 4 -9.49 9.72 -20.72
N LEU A 5 -8.70 10.00 -21.76
CA LEU A 5 -7.57 10.93 -21.65
C LEU A 5 -8.04 12.40 -21.61
N GLY A 6 -9.18 12.72 -22.22
CA GLY A 6 -9.80 14.04 -22.10
C GLY A 6 -10.29 14.28 -20.67
N ASP A 7 -11.00 13.31 -20.09
CA ASP A 7 -11.49 13.39 -18.71
C ASP A 7 -10.34 13.59 -17.70
N LEU A 8 -9.21 12.91 -17.90
CA LEU A 8 -8.03 13.04 -17.03
C LEU A 8 -7.31 14.40 -17.18
N GLU A 9 -7.38 15.01 -18.37
CA GLU A 9 -6.86 16.36 -18.61
C GLU A 9 -7.72 17.42 -17.90
N ASP A 10 -9.05 17.28 -17.99
CA ASP A 10 -9.99 18.14 -17.27
C ASP A 10 -9.86 17.96 -15.75
N GLU A 11 -9.64 16.72 -15.29
CA GLU A 11 -9.38 16.43 -13.88
C GLU A 11 -8.09 17.10 -13.39
N LEU A 12 -7.00 17.02 -14.15
CA LEU A 12 -5.74 17.70 -13.79
C LEU A 12 -5.95 19.21 -13.67
N ALA A 13 -6.64 19.83 -14.64
CA ALA A 13 -6.94 21.26 -14.60
C ALA A 13 -7.77 21.64 -13.36
N SER A 14 -8.75 20.80 -12.99
CA SER A 14 -9.54 20.97 -11.77
C SER A 14 -8.69 20.83 -10.50
N VAL A 15 -7.75 19.87 -10.44
CA VAL A 15 -6.85 19.69 -9.31
C VAL A 15 -5.90 20.88 -9.16
N GLU A 16 -5.34 21.39 -10.26
CA GLU A 16 -4.48 22.57 -10.28
C GLU A 16 -5.24 23.83 -9.84
N ALA A 17 -6.47 24.01 -10.30
CA ALA A 17 -7.33 25.12 -9.87
C ALA A 17 -7.58 25.09 -8.36
N ARG A 18 -7.87 23.91 -7.79
CA ARG A 18 -8.07 23.73 -6.34
C ARG A 18 -6.79 23.95 -5.55
N LEU A 19 -5.63 23.49 -6.04
CA LEU A 19 -4.33 23.73 -5.39
C LEU A 19 -3.96 25.22 -5.37
N ALA A 20 -4.46 26.01 -6.33
CA ALA A 20 -4.26 27.46 -6.37
C ALA A 20 -5.17 28.24 -5.40
N GLU A 21 -6.17 27.59 -4.79
CA GLU A 21 -7.07 28.25 -3.83
C GLU A 21 -6.37 28.50 -2.48
N PRO A 22 -6.41 29.74 -1.93
CA PRO A 22 -5.73 30.08 -0.67
C PRO A 22 -6.20 29.25 0.54
N GLY A 23 -7.42 28.72 0.51
CA GLY A 23 -8.01 27.96 1.62
C GLY A 23 -7.48 26.53 1.77
N VAL A 24 -6.93 25.92 0.71
CA VAL A 24 -6.48 24.53 0.74
C VAL A 24 -5.20 24.36 1.57
N PHE A 25 -4.37 25.40 1.67
CA PHE A 25 -3.19 25.38 2.54
C PHE A 25 -3.54 25.28 4.04
N ALA A 26 -4.76 25.68 4.42
CA ALA A 26 -5.22 25.57 5.80
C ALA A 26 -5.67 24.14 6.17
N ASP A 27 -5.99 23.32 5.17
CA ASP A 27 -6.38 21.91 5.34
C ASP A 27 -5.24 21.01 4.84
N GLN A 28 -4.37 20.62 5.77
CA GLN A 28 -3.18 19.82 5.49
C GLN A 28 -3.53 18.44 4.90
N GLU A 29 -4.69 17.87 5.23
CA GLU A 29 -5.13 16.58 4.72
C GLU A 29 -5.61 16.71 3.26
N ALA A 30 -6.45 17.71 2.98
CA ALA A 30 -6.89 18.01 1.61
C ALA A 30 -5.71 18.36 0.69
N TYR A 31 -4.72 19.11 1.18
CA TYR A 31 -3.52 19.47 0.43
C TYR A 31 -2.68 18.24 0.05
N VAL A 32 -2.48 17.29 0.98
CA VAL A 32 -1.73 16.05 0.71
C VAL A 32 -2.43 15.20 -0.34
N VAL A 33 -3.76 15.06 -0.24
CA VAL A 33 -4.55 14.30 -1.22
C VAL A 33 -4.48 14.93 -2.61
N LEU A 34 -4.67 16.25 -2.72
CA LEU A 34 -4.61 16.97 -4.00
C LEU A 34 -3.21 16.94 -4.62
N THR A 35 -2.17 17.12 -3.82
CA THR A 35 -0.78 17.05 -4.30
C THR A 35 -0.42 15.65 -4.79
N ARG A 36 -0.87 14.61 -4.10
CA ARG A 36 -0.71 13.22 -4.56
C ARG A 36 -1.42 13.03 -5.89
N ARG A 37 -2.68 13.46 -6.01
CA ARG A 37 -3.45 13.32 -7.24
C ARG A 37 -2.84 14.07 -8.42
N HIS A 38 -2.32 15.28 -8.20
CA HIS A 38 -1.59 16.05 -9.22
C HIS A 38 -0.39 15.27 -9.77
N LYS A 39 0.45 14.74 -8.87
CA LYS A 39 1.61 13.91 -9.24
C LYS A 39 1.25 12.64 -10.01
N GLU A 40 0.05 12.10 -9.79
CA GLU A 40 -0.42 10.93 -10.53
C GLU A 40 -0.87 11.28 -11.95
N LEU A 41 -1.56 12.41 -12.12
CA LEU A 41 -2.16 12.84 -13.37
C LEU A 41 -1.16 13.51 -14.32
N GLU A 42 -0.21 14.28 -13.79
CA GLU A 42 0.80 15.02 -14.55
C GLU A 42 1.53 14.15 -15.60
N PRO A 43 2.13 12.98 -15.26
CA PRO A 43 2.82 12.15 -16.26
C PRO A 43 1.88 11.58 -17.32
N ILE A 44 0.63 11.22 -16.94
CA ILE A 44 -0.37 10.69 -17.88
C ILE A 44 -0.74 11.76 -18.91
N VAL A 45 -1.03 12.98 -18.43
CA VAL A 45 -1.40 14.11 -19.28
C VAL A 45 -0.22 14.57 -20.14
N ALA A 46 0.99 14.60 -19.60
CA ALA A 46 2.20 14.92 -20.37
C ALA A 46 2.42 13.92 -21.52
N ALA A 47 2.33 12.60 -21.24
CA ALA A 47 2.45 11.56 -22.26
C ALA A 47 1.31 11.63 -23.30
N SER A 48 0.07 11.93 -22.87
CA SER A 48 -1.09 12.15 -23.75
C SER A 48 -0.87 13.31 -24.72
N ARG A 49 -0.45 14.46 -24.21
CA ARG A 49 -0.15 15.67 -25.00
C ARG A 49 0.99 15.41 -25.98
N ALA A 50 2.07 14.76 -25.54
CA ALA A 50 3.18 14.38 -26.40
C ALA A 50 2.73 13.43 -27.52
N TYR A 51 1.90 12.44 -27.21
CA TYR A 51 1.36 11.51 -28.21
C TYR A 51 0.47 12.23 -29.24
N ARG A 52 -0.41 13.15 -28.80
CA ARG A 52 -1.25 13.95 -29.71
C ARG A 52 -0.40 14.85 -30.61
N GLN A 53 0.63 15.48 -30.06
CA GLN A 53 1.54 16.32 -30.85
C GLN A 53 2.26 15.48 -31.91
N ARG A 54 2.85 14.34 -31.54
CA ARG A 54 3.53 13.46 -32.50
C ARG A 54 2.60 12.90 -33.57
N LYS A 55 1.34 12.64 -33.23
CA LYS A 55 0.33 12.26 -34.20
C LYS A 55 0.01 13.38 -35.20
N ALA A 56 -0.03 14.64 -34.74
CA ALA A 56 -0.19 15.80 -35.61
C ALA A 56 1.05 16.01 -36.50
N ASP A 57 2.26 15.92 -35.92
CA ASP A 57 3.52 16.01 -36.65
C ASP A 57 3.59 14.95 -37.77
N LEU A 58 3.22 13.70 -37.46
CA LEU A 58 3.17 12.59 -38.41
C LEU A 58 2.19 12.86 -39.56
N ALA A 59 1.02 13.44 -39.27
CA ALA A 59 0.04 13.78 -40.28
C ALA A 59 0.58 14.85 -41.24
N THR A 60 1.16 15.91 -40.70
CA THR A 60 1.80 16.99 -41.48
C THR A 60 2.97 16.46 -42.32
N ALA A 61 3.86 15.66 -41.72
CA ALA A 61 5.02 15.09 -42.42
C ALA A 61 4.60 14.17 -43.58
N ARG A 62 3.53 13.36 -43.41
CA ARG A 62 2.98 12.53 -44.48
C ARG A 62 2.34 13.34 -45.60
N GLU A 63 1.67 14.45 -45.29
CA GLU A 63 1.13 15.37 -46.29
C GLU A 63 2.26 16.02 -47.10
N MET A 64 3.26 16.58 -46.42
CA MET A 64 4.45 17.18 -47.06
C MET A 64 5.23 16.17 -47.90
N MET A 65 5.37 14.92 -47.43
CA MET A 65 6.05 13.85 -48.18
C MET A 65 5.31 13.48 -49.47
N GLY A 66 3.99 13.69 -49.53
CA GLY A 66 3.19 13.50 -50.73
C GLY A 66 3.47 14.53 -51.82
N GLU A 67 3.91 15.74 -51.44
CA GLU A 67 4.21 16.86 -52.34
C GLU A 67 5.72 17.00 -52.65
N ALA A 68 6.59 16.36 -51.85
CA ALA A 68 8.04 16.47 -51.96
C ALA A 68 8.67 15.58 -53.05
N THR A 69 9.78 16.05 -53.63
CA THR A 69 10.57 15.33 -54.65
C THR A 69 12.06 15.38 -54.35
N GLY A 70 12.82 14.34 -54.76
CA GLY A 70 14.26 14.30 -54.58
C GLY A 70 14.68 14.18 -53.11
N ASP A 71 15.78 14.84 -52.74
CA ASP A 71 16.41 14.76 -51.41
C ASP A 71 15.46 15.16 -50.27
N ASP A 72 14.52 16.10 -50.51
CA ASP A 72 13.53 16.53 -49.52
C ASP A 72 12.59 15.39 -49.09
N ARG A 73 12.32 14.44 -49.99
CA ARG A 73 11.46 13.29 -49.70
C ARG A 73 12.14 12.28 -48.77
N ASP A 74 13.46 12.13 -48.86
CA ASP A 74 14.21 11.24 -47.99
C ASP A 74 14.32 11.81 -46.56
N VAL A 75 14.46 13.13 -46.43
CA VAL A 75 14.40 13.82 -45.13
C VAL A 75 13.03 13.63 -44.48
N LEU A 76 11.94 13.87 -45.22
CA LEU A 76 10.58 13.70 -44.70
C LEU A 76 10.25 12.25 -44.35
N ARG A 77 10.80 11.28 -45.08
CA ARG A 77 10.65 9.85 -44.73
C ARG A 77 11.30 9.53 -43.38
N ALA A 78 12.49 10.06 -43.11
CA ALA A 78 13.14 9.89 -41.81
C ALA A 78 12.32 10.54 -40.68
N GLU A 79 11.72 11.72 -40.90
CA GLU A 79 10.83 12.35 -39.92
C GLU A 79 9.56 11.53 -39.65
N VAL A 80 8.98 10.92 -40.68
CA VAL A 80 7.84 10.00 -40.55
C VAL A 80 8.23 8.78 -39.70
N ASP A 81 9.35 8.14 -40.00
CA ASP A 81 9.84 6.95 -39.28
C ASP A 81 10.12 7.29 -37.80
N ASP A 82 10.75 8.44 -37.53
CA ASP A 82 11.01 8.93 -36.17
C ASP A 82 9.73 9.24 -35.40
N ALA A 83 8.74 9.87 -36.06
CA ALA A 83 7.45 10.16 -35.46
C ALA A 83 6.67 8.87 -35.15
N GLU A 84 6.70 7.86 -36.03
CA GLU A 84 6.09 6.56 -35.80
C GLU A 84 6.75 5.81 -34.64
N ALA A 85 8.09 5.79 -34.58
CA ALA A 85 8.83 5.18 -33.48
C ALA A 85 8.54 5.88 -32.13
N ALA A 86 8.47 7.22 -32.13
CA ALA A 86 8.12 7.99 -30.95
C ALA A 86 6.67 7.72 -30.50
N MET A 87 5.73 7.62 -31.43
CA MET A 87 4.34 7.27 -31.13
C MET A 87 4.23 5.87 -30.53
N ALA A 88 4.96 4.88 -31.06
CA ALA A 88 4.96 3.52 -30.51
C ALA A 88 5.50 3.48 -29.06
N ARG A 89 6.56 4.23 -28.78
CA ARG A 89 7.12 4.37 -27.42
C ARG A 89 6.10 5.02 -26.48
N LEU A 90 5.51 6.14 -26.88
CA LEU A 90 4.52 6.88 -26.09
C LEU A 90 3.22 6.07 -25.86
N ASP A 91 2.80 5.25 -26.83
CA ASP A 91 1.67 4.34 -26.67
C ASP A 91 1.95 3.26 -25.62
N ALA A 92 3.15 2.67 -25.63
CA ALA A 92 3.58 1.71 -24.62
C ALA A 92 3.64 2.35 -23.22
N GLU A 93 4.20 3.56 -23.13
CA GLU A 93 4.26 4.34 -21.89
C GLU A 93 2.85 4.67 -21.35
N LEU A 94 1.95 5.16 -22.21
CA LEU A 94 0.57 5.45 -21.84
C LEU A 94 -0.18 4.21 -21.37
N LYS A 95 0.05 3.03 -21.96
CA LYS A 95 -0.55 1.77 -21.50
C LYS A 95 -0.10 1.40 -20.10
N VAL A 96 1.18 1.61 -19.76
CA VAL A 96 1.70 1.39 -18.41
C VAL A 96 1.10 2.39 -17.43
N LEU A 97 1.05 3.67 -17.81
CA LEU A 97 0.51 4.74 -16.96
C LEU A 97 -1.00 4.63 -16.71
N LEU A 98 -1.75 4.11 -17.68
CA LEU A 98 -3.21 3.87 -17.56
C LEU A 98 -3.56 2.53 -16.94
N ALA A 99 -2.57 1.69 -16.61
CA ALA A 99 -2.82 0.45 -15.91
C ALA A 99 -3.46 0.75 -14.54
N PRO A 100 -4.44 -0.05 -14.08
CA PRO A 100 -5.01 0.12 -12.75
C PRO A 100 -3.90 0.07 -11.71
N LYS A 101 -3.80 1.13 -10.90
CA LYS A 101 -2.85 1.17 -9.79
C LYS A 101 -3.24 0.19 -8.72
N ASP A 102 -2.24 -0.39 -8.07
CA ASP A 102 -2.45 -1.26 -6.92
C ASP A 102 -3.02 -0.42 -5.76
N VAL A 103 -3.93 -0.98 -4.98
CA VAL A 103 -4.52 -0.33 -3.79
C VAL A 103 -3.44 -0.01 -2.74
N ASN A 104 -2.31 -0.71 -2.82
CA ASN A 104 -1.16 -0.53 -1.93
C ASN A 104 -0.07 0.39 -2.51
N ASP A 105 -0.18 0.84 -3.76
CA ASP A 105 0.75 1.83 -4.32
C ASP A 105 0.73 3.11 -3.46
N GLY A 106 1.90 3.69 -3.17
CA GLY A 106 2.01 4.84 -2.28
C GLY A 106 2.11 4.52 -0.79
N ARG A 107 2.09 3.23 -0.40
CA ARG A 107 2.32 2.79 0.98
C ARG A 107 3.78 2.40 1.21
N ASN A 108 4.25 2.61 2.44
CA ASN A 108 5.53 2.08 2.87
C ASN A 108 5.47 0.55 2.90
N VAL A 109 6.63 -0.09 2.87
CA VAL A 109 6.74 -1.54 2.79
C VAL A 109 7.43 -2.08 4.04
N ILE A 110 6.84 -3.11 4.63
CA ILE A 110 7.47 -3.93 5.67
C ILE A 110 8.02 -5.17 4.99
N MET A 111 9.31 -5.45 5.20
CA MET A 111 9.95 -6.67 4.75
C MET A 111 10.40 -7.50 5.94
N GLU A 112 10.12 -8.79 5.88
CA GLU A 112 10.58 -9.79 6.86
C GLU A 112 11.46 -10.82 6.15
N LEU A 113 12.69 -10.99 6.61
CA LEU A 113 13.59 -12.03 6.14
C LEU A 113 13.76 -13.09 7.21
N ARG A 114 13.71 -14.35 6.80
CA ARG A 114 13.91 -15.51 7.68
C ARG A 114 14.73 -16.58 6.99
N GLY A 115 15.74 -17.10 7.69
CA GLY A 115 16.46 -18.30 7.24
C GLY A 115 15.51 -19.50 7.18
N ALA A 116 15.52 -20.23 6.05
CA ALA A 116 14.69 -21.42 5.85
C ALA A 116 15.57 -22.68 5.85
N GLU A 117 15.68 -23.39 4.73
CA GLU A 117 16.47 -24.61 4.64
C GLU A 117 17.98 -24.30 4.57
N GLY A 118 18.80 -25.07 5.29
CA GLY A 118 20.27 -24.92 5.30
C GLY A 118 20.85 -24.41 6.62
N GLY A 119 20.02 -24.27 7.66
CA GLY A 119 20.47 -23.96 9.02
C GLY A 119 21.23 -22.64 9.10
N GLU A 120 22.42 -22.63 9.70
CA GLU A 120 23.22 -21.41 9.83
C GLU A 120 23.59 -20.76 8.49
N GLU A 121 23.73 -21.54 7.41
CA GLU A 121 23.99 -20.96 6.09
C GLU A 121 22.78 -20.17 5.56
N ALA A 122 21.56 -20.62 5.88
CA ALA A 122 20.33 -19.89 5.56
C ALA A 122 20.28 -18.54 6.30
N ASN A 123 20.71 -18.51 7.56
CA ASN A 123 20.77 -17.30 8.38
C ASN A 123 21.82 -16.30 7.86
N LEU A 124 22.97 -16.80 7.42
CA LEU A 124 23.98 -15.97 6.75
C LEU A 124 23.45 -15.42 5.42
N PHE A 125 22.73 -16.23 4.65
CA PHE A 125 22.11 -15.77 3.41
C PHE A 125 21.00 -14.73 3.65
N ALA A 126 20.21 -14.87 4.73
CA ALA A 126 19.23 -13.86 5.12
C ALA A 126 19.89 -12.50 5.43
N LYS A 127 21.10 -12.51 5.99
CA LYS A 127 21.92 -11.30 6.16
C LYS A 127 22.40 -10.72 4.85
N ASP A 128 22.90 -11.55 3.93
CA ASP A 128 23.31 -11.09 2.59
C ASP A 128 22.14 -10.40 1.85
N LEU A 129 20.93 -10.96 1.97
CA LEU A 129 19.71 -10.35 1.41
C LEU A 129 19.39 -9.01 2.09
N PHE A 130 19.52 -8.91 3.42
CA PHE A 130 19.34 -7.64 4.11
C PHE A 130 20.34 -6.57 3.64
N GLU A 131 21.62 -6.92 3.50
CA GLU A 131 22.66 -6.01 3.00
C GLU A 131 22.37 -5.58 1.55
N MET A 132 21.90 -6.50 0.71
CA MET A 132 21.45 -6.21 -0.65
C MET A 132 20.29 -5.18 -0.65
N TYR A 133 19.24 -5.41 0.15
CA TYR A 133 18.11 -4.47 0.21
C TYR A 133 18.51 -3.14 0.83
N GLN A 134 19.38 -3.13 1.84
CA GLN A 134 19.91 -1.90 2.43
C GLN A 134 20.65 -1.05 1.39
N ALA A 135 21.51 -1.67 0.59
CA ALA A 135 22.22 -0.99 -0.49
C ALA A 135 21.26 -0.50 -1.60
N TYR A 136 20.25 -1.31 -1.96
CA TYR A 136 19.23 -0.92 -2.93
C TYR A 136 18.43 0.31 -2.46
N VAL A 137 17.94 0.28 -1.23
CA VAL A 137 17.18 1.37 -0.60
C VAL A 137 18.02 2.65 -0.55
N ALA A 138 19.29 2.55 -0.15
CA ALA A 138 20.20 3.70 -0.14
C ALA A 138 20.41 4.29 -1.55
N ARG A 139 20.54 3.44 -2.58
CA ARG A 139 20.69 3.87 -3.98
C ARG A 139 19.45 4.58 -4.52
N GLN A 140 18.26 4.18 -4.10
CA GLN A 140 17.00 4.86 -4.46
C GLN A 140 16.74 6.14 -3.63
N GLY A 141 17.59 6.44 -2.65
CA GLY A 141 17.39 7.58 -1.74
C GLY A 141 16.22 7.40 -0.77
N TRP A 142 15.79 6.15 -0.54
CA TRP A 142 14.72 5.84 0.40
C TRP A 142 15.26 5.66 1.82
N LYS A 143 14.37 5.73 2.82
CA LYS A 143 14.75 5.54 4.23
C LYS A 143 14.40 4.11 4.67
N LEU A 144 15.37 3.40 5.23
CA LEU A 144 15.18 2.09 5.86
C LEU A 144 15.22 2.24 7.39
N GLU A 145 14.30 1.58 8.08
CA GLU A 145 14.20 1.54 9.54
C GLU A 145 14.03 0.11 10.01
N VAL A 146 14.96 -0.39 10.83
CA VAL A 146 14.90 -1.75 11.37
C VAL A 146 13.92 -1.78 12.54
N LEU A 147 12.96 -2.71 12.51
CA LEU A 147 11.96 -2.90 13.56
C LEU A 147 12.35 -4.02 14.52
N ASN A 148 12.80 -5.16 13.98
CA ASN A 148 13.23 -6.32 14.77
C ASN A 148 14.45 -6.98 14.12
N CYS A 149 15.33 -7.52 14.95
CA CYS A 149 16.54 -8.21 14.51
C CYS A 149 16.85 -9.33 15.50
N GLU A 150 16.75 -10.57 15.02
CA GLU A 150 17.15 -11.78 15.74
C GLU A 150 18.37 -12.38 15.04
N SER A 151 19.55 -12.16 15.64
CA SER A 151 20.81 -12.69 15.11
C SER A 151 20.96 -14.19 15.37
N SER A 152 21.65 -14.89 14.47
CA SER A 152 22.11 -16.26 14.69
C SER A 152 23.50 -16.28 15.32
N ASP A 153 23.91 -17.46 15.82
CA ASP A 153 25.18 -17.64 16.54
C ASP A 153 26.42 -17.32 15.68
N MET A 154 26.34 -17.50 14.36
CA MET A 154 27.42 -17.15 13.42
C MET A 154 27.24 -15.78 12.75
N GLY A 155 26.39 -14.92 13.32
CA GLY A 155 26.26 -13.53 12.88
C GLY A 155 25.45 -13.34 11.60
N GLY A 156 24.59 -14.31 11.26
CA GLY A 156 23.47 -14.16 10.32
C GLY A 156 22.20 -13.68 11.02
N PHE A 157 21.06 -13.74 10.34
CA PHE A 157 19.74 -13.42 10.92
C PHE A 157 18.81 -14.63 10.86
N ASN A 158 18.30 -15.03 12.02
CA ASN A 158 17.17 -15.96 12.13
C ASN A 158 15.89 -15.28 11.62
N GLU A 159 15.69 -14.03 12.06
CA GLU A 159 14.57 -13.18 11.66
C GLU A 159 15.02 -11.71 11.62
N MET A 160 14.69 -11.01 10.54
CA MET A 160 14.99 -9.59 10.36
C MET A 160 13.76 -8.89 9.79
N THR A 161 13.24 -7.89 10.50
CA THR A 161 12.09 -7.10 10.07
C THR A 161 12.46 -5.63 9.93
N PHE A 162 12.19 -5.02 8.79
CA PHE A 162 12.44 -3.61 8.56
C PHE A 162 11.35 -2.95 7.70
N VAL A 163 11.25 -1.62 7.81
CA VAL A 163 10.36 -0.77 7.04
C VAL A 163 11.18 0.01 6.02
N VAL A 164 10.72 0.02 4.77
CA VAL A 164 11.18 0.90 3.70
C VAL A 164 10.16 2.02 3.54
N ARG A 165 10.57 3.25 3.87
CA ARG A 165 9.74 4.44 3.78
C ARG A 165 9.95 5.14 2.44
N SER A 166 9.01 4.96 1.53
CA SER A 166 8.92 5.67 0.25
C SER A 166 7.54 5.45 -0.38
N PRO A 167 6.96 6.45 -1.07
CA PRO A 167 5.74 6.27 -1.87
C PRO A 167 5.89 5.19 -2.95
N ASP A 168 7.10 5.01 -3.48
CA ASP A 168 7.38 4.07 -4.57
C ASP A 168 7.90 2.71 -4.07
N ALA A 169 7.94 2.48 -2.75
CA ALA A 169 8.49 1.24 -2.20
C ALA A 169 7.68 0.01 -2.64
N TRP A 170 6.35 0.08 -2.60
CA TRP A 170 5.49 -1.07 -2.92
C TRP A 170 5.62 -1.52 -4.37
N SER A 171 5.58 -0.58 -5.32
CA SER A 171 5.62 -0.89 -6.75
C SER A 171 6.90 -1.62 -7.17
N HIS A 172 8.02 -1.34 -6.49
CA HIS A 172 9.31 -1.98 -6.72
C HIS A 172 9.47 -3.30 -5.95
N LEU A 173 9.05 -3.36 -4.68
CA LEU A 173 9.39 -4.47 -3.78
C LEU A 173 8.29 -5.55 -3.70
N LYS A 174 7.08 -5.32 -4.21
CA LYS A 174 5.96 -6.29 -4.12
C LYS A 174 6.25 -7.66 -4.74
N HIS A 175 7.21 -7.73 -5.66
CA HIS A 175 7.60 -8.98 -6.34
C HIS A 175 8.77 -9.71 -5.66
N GLU A 176 9.33 -9.14 -4.60
CA GLU A 176 10.43 -9.73 -3.84
C GLU A 176 9.95 -10.79 -2.83
N GLY A 177 8.64 -10.88 -2.60
CA GLY A 177 8.03 -11.84 -1.70
C GLY A 177 8.12 -13.27 -2.23
N GLY A 178 8.65 -14.18 -1.40
CA GLY A 178 8.81 -15.58 -1.74
C GLY A 178 10.09 -16.23 -1.21
N PRO A 179 10.35 -17.49 -1.59
CA PRO A 179 11.59 -18.17 -1.28
C PRO A 179 12.72 -17.72 -2.22
N HIS A 180 13.88 -17.45 -1.64
CA HIS A 180 15.14 -17.12 -2.30
C HIS A 180 16.11 -18.28 -2.10
N ARG A 181 16.76 -18.73 -3.16
CA ARG A 181 17.66 -19.89 -3.14
C ARG A 181 19.10 -19.47 -3.42
N VAL A 182 20.03 -20.02 -2.66
CA VAL A 182 21.47 -19.84 -2.85
C VAL A 182 22.17 -21.19 -3.02
N GLN A 183 23.16 -21.24 -3.90
CA GLN A 183 24.04 -22.39 -4.06
C GLN A 183 25.49 -21.92 -3.99
N ARG A 184 26.18 -22.28 -2.90
CA ARG A 184 27.59 -21.95 -2.69
C ARG A 184 28.23 -22.96 -1.75
N VAL A 185 29.55 -22.87 -1.58
CA VAL A 185 30.26 -23.58 -0.52
C VAL A 185 30.01 -22.81 0.79
N PRO A 186 29.28 -23.37 1.77
CA PRO A 186 28.99 -22.67 3.03
C PRO A 186 30.25 -22.35 3.80
N VAL A 187 30.21 -21.30 4.61
CA VAL A 187 31.30 -20.98 5.54
C VAL A 187 31.45 -22.08 6.60
N THR A 188 30.39 -22.84 6.85
CA THR A 188 30.34 -23.97 7.78
C THR A 188 30.89 -25.29 7.21
N GLU A 189 31.20 -25.35 5.91
CA GLU A 189 31.59 -26.59 5.23
C GLU A 189 33.11 -26.72 5.10
N SER A 190 33.66 -27.83 5.60
CA SER A 190 35.12 -28.07 5.62
C SER A 190 35.65 -28.76 4.36
N GLN A 191 34.81 -29.46 3.59
CA GLN A 191 35.22 -30.26 2.42
C GLN A 191 35.04 -29.54 1.07
N GLY A 192 34.62 -28.27 1.08
CA GLY A 192 34.45 -27.50 -0.16
C GLY A 192 33.28 -27.94 -1.03
N ARG A 193 32.29 -28.63 -0.45
CA ARG A 193 31.09 -29.09 -1.17
C ARG A 193 30.09 -27.95 -1.33
N VAL A 194 29.44 -27.87 -2.49
CA VAL A 194 28.38 -26.90 -2.74
C VAL A 194 27.11 -27.39 -2.08
N HIS A 195 26.53 -26.57 -1.20
CA HIS A 195 25.22 -26.81 -0.59
C HIS A 195 24.19 -25.88 -1.21
N THR A 196 22.93 -26.29 -1.11
CA THR A 196 21.79 -25.45 -1.46
C THR A 196 21.09 -25.06 -0.17
N SER A 197 20.92 -23.76 0.03
CA SER A 197 20.19 -23.19 1.16
C SER A 197 19.11 -22.23 0.63
N SER A 198 18.13 -21.93 1.48
CA SER A 198 17.04 -21.01 1.16
C SER A 198 16.76 -20.03 2.29
N ALA A 199 16.31 -18.84 1.92
CA ALA A 199 15.76 -17.85 2.85
C ALA A 199 14.40 -17.39 2.31
N THR A 200 13.51 -16.98 3.20
CA THR A 200 12.19 -16.49 2.83
C THR A 200 12.12 -14.99 3.04
N VAL A 201 11.56 -14.29 2.07
CA VAL A 201 11.28 -12.85 2.14
C VAL A 201 9.77 -12.68 2.11
N THR A 202 9.22 -12.00 3.11
CA THR A 202 7.82 -11.59 3.12
C THR A 202 7.76 -10.09 2.89
N VAL A 203 6.85 -9.64 2.04
CA VAL A 203 6.62 -8.23 1.71
C VAL A 203 5.18 -7.86 2.04
N LEU A 204 5.00 -6.90 2.94
CA LEU A 204 3.69 -6.45 3.39
C LEU A 204 3.59 -4.92 3.24
N PRO A 205 2.44 -4.37 2.82
CA PRO A 205 2.24 -2.93 2.86
C PRO A 205 2.03 -2.48 4.32
N GLU A 206 2.55 -1.31 4.68
CA GLU A 206 2.27 -0.69 5.98
C GLU A 206 0.76 -0.43 6.09
N ALA A 207 0.15 -0.98 7.15
CA ALA A 207 -1.26 -0.79 7.43
C ALA A 207 -1.50 0.64 7.95
N ALA A 208 -2.63 1.24 7.55
CA ALA A 208 -3.08 2.48 8.17
C ALA A 208 -3.57 2.19 9.60
N GLU A 209 -3.35 3.13 10.52
CA GLU A 209 -3.96 3.03 11.85
C GLU A 209 -5.49 2.93 11.72
N VAL A 210 -6.05 1.93 12.39
CA VAL A 210 -7.50 1.74 12.44
C VAL A 210 -8.08 2.70 13.46
N ASP A 211 -8.55 3.87 13.01
CA ASP A 211 -9.44 4.70 13.82
C ASP A 211 -10.89 4.27 13.59
N VAL A 212 -11.45 3.56 14.56
CA VAL A 212 -12.87 3.14 14.52
C VAL A 212 -13.74 4.32 14.93
N ARG A 213 -14.27 5.02 13.93
CA ARG A 213 -15.40 5.94 14.12
C ARG A 213 -16.70 5.14 14.18
N ILE A 214 -17.38 5.22 15.33
CA ILE A 214 -18.71 4.63 15.50
C ILE A 214 -19.76 5.69 15.18
N ASP A 215 -20.54 5.46 14.12
CA ASP A 215 -21.72 6.28 13.82
C ASP A 215 -22.84 5.98 14.83
N PRO A 216 -23.42 6.99 15.49
CA PRO A 216 -24.59 6.81 16.33
C PRO A 216 -25.79 6.11 15.64
N GLY A 217 -25.94 6.24 14.32
CA GLY A 217 -27.00 5.59 13.54
C GLY A 217 -26.88 4.07 13.46
N ASP A 218 -25.68 3.53 13.63
CA ASP A 218 -25.39 2.09 13.62
C ASP A 218 -25.60 1.41 14.98
N LEU A 219 -25.96 2.19 16.00
CA LEU A 219 -26.15 1.72 17.36
C LEU A 219 -27.64 1.47 17.65
N GLN A 220 -27.96 0.22 17.97
CA GLN A 220 -29.20 -0.09 18.66
C GLN A 220 -28.97 0.02 20.17
N ILE A 221 -29.74 0.89 20.82
CA ILE A 221 -29.63 1.14 22.27
C ILE A 221 -30.93 0.69 22.93
N ASP A 222 -30.85 -0.41 23.66
CA ASP A 222 -31.94 -0.95 24.45
C ASP A 222 -31.75 -0.54 25.91
N VAL A 223 -32.79 0.00 26.54
CA VAL A 223 -32.78 0.43 27.94
C VAL A 223 -33.73 -0.46 28.72
N TYR A 224 -33.28 -0.99 29.85
CA TYR A 224 -34.04 -1.95 30.64
C TYR A 224 -33.73 -1.82 32.13
N ARG A 225 -34.50 -2.55 32.95
CA ARG A 225 -34.33 -2.56 34.41
C ARG A 225 -33.03 -3.28 34.80
N SER A 226 -32.25 -2.64 35.67
CA SER A 226 -31.04 -3.26 36.22
C SER A 226 -31.38 -4.52 37.01
N SER A 227 -30.54 -5.54 36.92
CA SER A 227 -30.66 -6.78 37.71
C SER A 227 -29.65 -6.80 38.86
N GLY A 228 -30.09 -7.18 40.06
CA GLY A 228 -29.21 -7.36 41.22
C GLY A 228 -29.78 -6.86 42.55
N PRO A 229 -29.04 -7.03 43.67
CA PRO A 229 -29.44 -6.55 44.98
C PRO A 229 -29.44 -5.02 45.02
N GLY A 230 -30.63 -4.43 44.99
CA GLY A 230 -30.81 -3.01 45.25
C GLY A 230 -32.22 -2.73 45.75
N GLY A 231 -32.38 -1.61 46.44
CA GLY A 231 -33.65 -1.19 47.03
C GLY A 231 -34.74 -0.90 45.99
N GLN A 232 -35.83 -0.27 46.42
CA GLN A 232 -36.99 0.02 45.56
C GLN A 232 -36.63 0.66 44.21
N SER A 233 -35.57 1.48 44.15
CA SER A 233 -35.09 2.14 42.94
C SER A 233 -34.67 1.19 41.81
N VAL A 234 -34.23 -0.03 42.11
CA VAL A 234 -33.82 -1.01 41.09
C VAL A 234 -35.02 -1.65 40.40
N ASN A 235 -36.16 -1.73 41.09
CA ASN A 235 -37.39 -2.29 40.53
C ASN A 235 -38.22 -1.29 39.72
N THR A 236 -38.01 0.02 39.95
CA THR A 236 -38.81 1.10 39.34
C THR A 236 -38.08 1.89 38.27
N THR A 237 -36.74 1.91 38.25
CA THR A 237 -35.95 2.78 37.36
C THR A 237 -35.21 1.99 36.29
N ASP A 238 -35.38 2.38 35.02
CA ASP A 238 -34.71 1.77 33.88
C ASP A 238 -33.31 2.37 33.70
N SER A 239 -32.35 1.89 34.49
CA SER A 239 -30.96 2.38 34.49
C SER A 239 -29.98 1.54 33.67
N ALA A 240 -30.29 0.30 33.32
CA ALA A 240 -29.39 -0.56 32.54
C ALA A 240 -29.48 -0.26 31.06
N VAL A 241 -28.34 -0.29 30.38
CA VAL A 241 -28.23 0.02 28.95
C VAL A 241 -27.51 -1.11 28.24
N ARG A 242 -28.09 -1.59 27.13
CA ARG A 242 -27.45 -2.49 26.19
C ARG A 242 -27.30 -1.78 24.85
N ILE A 243 -26.10 -1.80 24.32
CA ILE A 243 -25.77 -1.22 23.03
C ILE A 243 -25.31 -2.34 22.12
N THR A 244 -25.93 -2.43 20.96
CA THR A 244 -25.58 -3.36 19.88
C THR A 244 -25.08 -2.54 18.70
N HIS A 245 -23.85 -2.79 18.26
CA HIS A 245 -23.33 -2.25 17.01
C HIS A 245 -23.81 -3.14 15.87
N ARG A 246 -24.76 -2.65 15.06
CA ARG A 246 -25.42 -3.44 14.01
C ARG A 246 -24.44 -4.00 12.98
N PRO A 247 -23.45 -3.25 12.47
CA PRO A 247 -22.53 -3.75 11.45
C PRO A 247 -21.66 -4.93 11.93
N THR A 248 -21.22 -4.93 13.19
CA THR A 248 -20.32 -5.98 13.72
C THR A 248 -21.04 -7.02 14.57
N GLY A 249 -22.31 -6.79 14.92
CA GLY A 249 -23.08 -7.64 15.84
C GLY A 249 -22.57 -7.62 17.29
N ILE A 250 -21.61 -6.75 17.64
CA ILE A 250 -21.04 -6.69 19.00
C ILE A 250 -22.05 -6.07 19.94
N VAL A 251 -22.37 -6.80 21.01
CA VAL A 251 -23.28 -6.36 22.07
C VAL A 251 -22.50 -6.06 23.34
N VAL A 252 -22.77 -4.90 23.95
CA VAL A 252 -22.25 -4.48 25.25
C VAL A 252 -23.42 -4.10 26.15
N ALA A 253 -23.43 -4.60 27.38
CA ALA A 253 -24.43 -4.24 28.38
C ALA A 253 -23.74 -3.64 29.62
N MET A 254 -24.34 -2.61 30.19
CA MET A 254 -23.80 -1.86 31.32
C MET A 254 -24.90 -1.51 32.31
N GLN A 255 -24.67 -1.80 33.60
CA GLN A 255 -25.64 -1.51 34.67
C GLN A 255 -25.01 -1.07 36.00
N ASP A 256 -23.72 -0.74 36.01
CA ASP A 256 -22.94 -0.48 37.23
C ASP A 256 -23.33 0.82 37.96
N GLN A 257 -23.88 1.79 37.23
CA GLN A 257 -24.25 3.10 37.78
C GLN A 257 -25.75 3.22 37.96
N LYS A 258 -26.17 4.08 38.89
CA LYS A 258 -27.59 4.43 39.08
C LYS A 258 -28.16 5.25 37.92
N SER A 259 -27.29 5.94 37.16
CA SER A 259 -27.68 6.81 36.05
C SER A 259 -27.54 6.09 34.71
N GLN A 260 -28.63 6.09 33.93
CA GLN A 260 -28.67 5.58 32.55
C GLN A 260 -27.62 6.26 31.66
N ILE A 261 -27.45 7.58 31.78
CA ILE A 261 -26.49 8.35 30.95
C ILE A 261 -25.06 7.89 31.21
N GLN A 262 -24.71 7.64 32.48
CA GLN A 262 -23.39 7.15 32.85
C GLN A 262 -23.16 5.71 32.38
N ASN A 263 -24.18 4.85 32.45
CA ASN A 263 -24.11 3.50 31.91
C ASN A 263 -23.97 3.50 30.38
N ARG A 264 -24.69 4.38 29.68
CA ARG A 264 -24.57 4.56 28.22
C ARG A 264 -23.17 5.03 27.83
N ALA A 265 -22.61 6.02 28.53
CA ALA A 265 -21.27 6.53 28.25
C ALA A 265 -20.19 5.44 28.44
N LYS A 266 -20.26 4.68 29.54
CA LYS A 266 -19.35 3.55 29.78
C LYS A 266 -19.52 2.43 28.75
N ALA A 267 -20.77 2.09 28.40
CA ALA A 267 -21.07 1.09 27.37
C ALA A 267 -20.47 1.49 26.01
N LEU A 268 -20.54 2.77 25.63
CA LEU A 268 -19.93 3.28 24.39
C LEU A 268 -18.41 3.17 24.39
N VAL A 269 -17.75 3.46 25.51
CA VAL A 269 -16.29 3.30 25.65
C VAL A 269 -15.90 1.83 25.45
N VAL A 270 -16.56 0.92 26.15
CA VAL A 270 -16.31 -0.52 26.04
C VAL A 270 -16.63 -1.04 24.64
N LEU A 271 -17.71 -0.56 24.03
CA LEU A 271 -18.08 -0.90 22.65
C LEU A 271 -17.00 -0.47 21.68
N ARG A 272 -16.49 0.77 21.79
CA ARG A 272 -15.39 1.26 20.95
C ARG A 272 -14.15 0.39 21.08
N SER A 273 -13.75 0.03 22.30
CA SER A 273 -12.61 -0.87 22.52
C SER A 273 -12.83 -2.25 21.91
N ARG A 274 -14.04 -2.82 22.01
CA ARG A 274 -14.36 -4.14 21.43
C ARG A 274 -14.40 -4.11 19.90
N VAL A 275 -14.97 -3.07 19.30
CA VAL A 275 -15.00 -2.91 17.83
C VAL A 275 -13.59 -2.69 17.29
N LEU A 276 -12.78 -1.85 17.95
CA LEU A 276 -11.37 -1.65 17.61
C LEU A 276 -10.61 -2.97 17.65
N LYS A 277 -10.76 -3.75 18.72
CA LYS A 277 -10.09 -5.04 18.86
C LYS A 277 -10.51 -6.03 17.77
N ALA A 278 -11.80 -6.13 17.46
CA ALA A 278 -12.29 -7.00 16.40
C ALA A 278 -11.72 -6.62 15.02
N GLU A 279 -11.61 -5.32 14.73
CA GLU A 279 -11.04 -4.84 13.47
C GLU A 279 -9.53 -5.08 13.39
N GLN A 280 -8.79 -4.85 14.49
CA GLN A 280 -7.38 -5.21 14.59
C GLN A 280 -7.15 -6.72 14.40
N ASP A 281 -7.99 -7.54 15.02
CA ASP A 281 -7.90 -9.00 14.90
C ASP A 281 -8.17 -9.43 13.45
N ARG A 282 -9.16 -8.83 12.78
CA ARG A 282 -9.44 -9.05 11.36
C ARG A 282 -8.25 -8.71 10.47
N GLN A 283 -7.68 -7.51 10.62
CA GLN A 283 -6.50 -7.10 9.84
C GLN A 283 -5.30 -8.00 10.10
N SER A 284 -5.07 -8.40 11.37
CA SER A 284 -3.98 -9.30 11.71
C SER A 284 -4.15 -10.69 11.06
N ALA A 285 -5.40 -11.18 10.95
CA ALA A 285 -5.71 -12.43 10.29
C ALA A 285 -5.45 -12.34 8.77
N GLU A 286 -5.88 -11.25 8.13
CA GLU A 286 -5.63 -10.99 6.70
C GLU A 286 -4.12 -10.93 6.40
N LEU A 287 -3.35 -10.20 7.21
CA LEU A 287 -1.89 -10.13 7.08
C LEU A 287 -1.21 -11.49 7.33
N SER A 288 -1.72 -12.28 8.29
CA SER A 288 -1.23 -13.64 8.56
C SER A 288 -1.46 -14.57 7.38
N GLU A 289 -2.61 -14.47 6.71
CA GLU A 289 -2.90 -15.24 5.49
C GLU A 289 -2.02 -14.81 4.33
N GLN A 290 -1.83 -13.50 4.11
CA GLN A 290 -0.90 -13.00 3.08
C GLN A 290 0.52 -13.51 3.31
N ARG A 291 1.01 -13.47 4.55
CA ARG A 291 2.31 -14.02 4.95
C ARG A 291 2.41 -15.51 4.62
N ARG A 292 1.40 -16.30 5.01
CA ARG A 292 1.34 -17.74 4.71
C ARG A 292 1.36 -18.02 3.20
N GLY A 293 0.70 -17.18 2.40
CA GLY A 293 0.71 -17.29 0.94
C GLY A 293 2.08 -17.05 0.31
N GLN A 294 2.86 -16.11 0.85
CA GLN A 294 4.19 -15.76 0.29
C GLN A 294 5.29 -16.74 0.72
N VAL A 295 5.27 -17.17 1.99
CA VAL A 295 6.31 -18.07 2.52
C VAL A 295 6.20 -19.47 1.90
N GLY A 296 5.01 -19.86 1.41
CA GLY A 296 4.73 -21.23 0.99
C GLY A 296 4.82 -22.20 2.17
N SER A 297 4.30 -23.42 2.02
CA SER A 297 4.66 -24.48 2.96
C SER A 297 6.14 -24.81 2.72
N GLY A 298 7.04 -24.11 3.43
CA GLY A 298 8.47 -24.43 3.39
C GLY A 298 8.66 -25.93 3.53
N GLY A 299 9.25 -26.54 2.50
CA GLY A 299 9.73 -27.92 2.54
C GLY A 299 10.91 -28.04 3.49
#